data_AF-A0A2E9Q7S6-F1
#
_entry.id   AF-A0A2E9Q7S6-F1
#
_cell.length_a   1.000
_cell.length_b   1.000
_cell.length_c   1.000
_cell.angle_alpha   90.00
_cell.angle_beta   90.00
_cell.angle_gamma   90.00
#
_symmetry.space_group_name_H-M   'P 1'
#
loop_
_entity.id
_entity.type
_entity.pdbx_description
1 polymer ?
#
loop_
_entity_poly.entity_id
_entity_poly.type
_entity_poly.pdbx_seq_one_letter_code
_entity_poly.pdbx_strand_id
1 'polypeptide(L)'
;MKILQAFLILGFAGIMLYGSLGLPHRGQAEAVRDANRSGMNKVDPGQYYIANAYKDTRTPNMVTVVLGDYRSLDTLGEQIVIYTAGLVTILILRRRRKK
;
A
#
# COMPACT_ATOMS: atom_id res chain seq x y z
N MET A 1 5.74 -28.70 -17.73
CA MET A 1 4.95 -27.73 -16.93
C MET A 1 5.78 -26.58 -16.36
N LYS A 2 6.96 -26.81 -15.76
CA LYS A 2 7.83 -25.72 -15.24
C LYS A 2 8.27 -24.69 -16.30
N ILE A 3 8.56 -25.17 -17.52
CA ILE A 3 8.89 -24.30 -18.66
C ILE A 3 7.70 -23.39 -19.04
N LEU A 4 6.47 -23.90 -19.04
CA LEU A 4 5.27 -23.10 -19.28
C LEU A 4 5.06 -22.05 -18.16
N GLN A 5 5.30 -22.43 -16.91
CA GLN A 5 5.26 -21.51 -15.76
C GLN A 5 6.31 -20.40 -15.88
N ALA A 6 7.53 -20.74 -16.32
CA ALA A 6 8.59 -19.77 -16.55
C ALA A 6 8.21 -18.75 -17.64
N PHE A 7 7.61 -19.21 -18.75
CA PHE A 7 7.10 -18.32 -19.79
C PHE A 7 5.97 -17.42 -19.28
N LEU A 8 5.07 -17.93 -18.44
CA LEU A 8 4.01 -17.12 -17.82
C LEU A 8 4.57 -16.02 -16.89
N ILE A 9 5.55 -16.36 -16.05
CA ILE A 9 6.20 -15.39 -15.16
C ILE A 9 6.94 -14.32 -15.97
N LEU A 10 7.67 -14.74 -17.01
CA LEU A 10 8.36 -13.80 -17.92
C LEU A 10 7.37 -12.89 -18.66
N GLY A 11 6.27 -13.44 -19.16
CA GLY A 11 5.20 -12.66 -19.79
C GLY A 11 4.59 -11.63 -18.85
N PHE A 12 4.26 -12.05 -17.62
CA PHE A 12 3.72 -11.14 -16.60
C PHE A 12 4.73 -10.05 -16.20
N ALA A 13 6.00 -10.42 -16.00
CA ALA A 13 7.07 -9.46 -15.72
C ALA A 13 7.23 -8.45 -16.87
N GLY A 14 7.16 -8.91 -18.13
CA GLY A 14 7.18 -8.05 -19.31
C GLY A 14 6.02 -7.04 -19.32
N ILE A 15 4.81 -7.48 -18.97
CA ILE A 15 3.63 -6.60 -18.85
C ILE A 15 3.82 -5.56 -17.74
N MET A 16 4.33 -5.97 -16.57
CA MET A 16 4.62 -5.04 -15.46
C MET A 16 5.68 -4.01 -15.85
N LEU A 17 6.75 -4.43 -16.54
CA LEU A 17 7.78 -3.52 -17.05
C LEU A 17 7.22 -2.54 -18.07
N TYR A 18 6.41 -3.02 -19.02
CA TYR A 18 5.74 -2.17 -19.99
C TYR A 18 4.87 -1.11 -19.31
N GLY A 19 4.08 -1.49 -18.30
CA GLY A 19 3.29 -0.54 -17.52
C GLY A 19 4.13 0.48 -16.76
N SER A 20 5.30 0.07 -16.25
CA SER A 20 6.21 0.97 -15.53
C SER A 20 6.85 2.04 -16.42
N LEU A 21 6.93 1.83 -17.74
CA LEU A 21 7.49 2.82 -18.67
C LEU A 21 6.58 4.05 -18.83
N GLY A 22 5.29 3.94 -18.46
CA GLY A 22 4.34 5.06 -18.50
C GLY A 22 4.37 5.97 -17.27
N LEU A 23 5.25 5.70 -16.29
CA LEU A 23 5.32 6.50 -15.06
C LEU A 23 6.13 7.80 -15.28
N PRO A 24 5.74 8.90 -14.61
CA PRO A 24 6.56 10.10 -14.47
C PRO A 24 8.04 9.81 -14.17
N HIS A 25 8.96 10.56 -14.78
CA HIS A 25 10.37 10.51 -14.39
C HIS A 25 10.54 11.01 -12.96
N ARG A 26 11.46 10.40 -12.22
CA ARG A 26 11.75 10.77 -10.84
C ARG A 26 12.27 12.21 -10.78
N GLY A 27 11.70 13.02 -9.87
CA GLY A 27 12.14 14.40 -9.65
C GLY A 27 11.67 15.41 -10.70
N GLN A 28 10.80 15.02 -11.64
CA GLN A 28 10.29 15.97 -12.64
C GLN A 28 9.33 16.98 -11.98
N ALA A 29 9.68 18.26 -12.02
CA ALA A 29 8.89 19.34 -11.39
C ALA A 29 7.47 19.46 -11.97
N GLU A 30 7.30 19.10 -13.25
CA GLU A 30 6.01 19.17 -13.93
C GLU A 30 5.03 18.08 -13.47
N ALA A 31 5.51 16.91 -13.01
CA ALA A 31 4.63 15.92 -12.36
C ALA A 31 3.96 16.48 -11.12
N VAL A 32 4.59 17.43 -10.43
CA VAL A 32 4.07 18.09 -9.23
C VAL A 32 3.04 19.17 -9.60
N ARG A 33 3.14 19.77 -10.80
CA ARG A 33 2.18 20.79 -11.26
C ARG A 33 0.83 20.17 -11.64
N ASP A 34 0.85 18.98 -12.22
CA ASP A 34 -0.34 18.16 -12.41
C ASP A 34 -0.79 17.46 -11.12
N ALA A 35 0.07 17.34 -10.10
CA ALA A 35 -0.27 16.71 -8.82
C ALA A 35 -1.31 17.47 -7.98
N ASN A 36 -1.69 18.70 -8.30
CA ASN A 36 -2.86 19.32 -7.65
C ASN A 36 -4.19 18.68 -8.11
N ARG A 37 -4.16 17.88 -9.19
CA ARG A 37 -5.28 17.11 -9.71
C ARG A 37 -4.85 15.66 -9.95
N SER A 38 -5.33 14.75 -9.11
CA SER A 38 -5.34 13.31 -9.43
C SER A 38 -5.95 13.08 -10.82
N GLY A 39 -5.66 11.96 -11.49
CA GLY A 39 -6.22 11.61 -12.82
C GLY A 39 -7.77 11.66 -12.91
N MET A 40 -8.46 11.82 -11.79
CA MET A 40 -9.91 12.08 -11.64
C MET A 40 -10.28 13.55 -11.32
N ASN A 41 -9.39 14.52 -11.57
CA ASN A 41 -9.62 15.96 -11.36
C ASN A 41 -9.87 16.37 -9.89
N LYS A 42 -9.48 15.52 -8.93
CA LYS A 42 -9.60 15.75 -7.47
C LYS A 42 -8.27 16.18 -6.87
N VAL A 43 -8.30 16.94 -5.78
CA VAL A 43 -7.09 17.27 -5.00
C VAL A 43 -6.35 15.99 -4.64
N ASP A 44 -5.06 15.93 -4.95
CA ASP A 44 -4.21 14.81 -4.55
C ASP A 44 -4.14 14.72 -3.03
N PRO A 45 -4.45 13.54 -2.43
CA PRO A 45 -4.37 13.37 -0.99
C PRO A 45 -2.96 13.61 -0.44
N GLY A 46 -1.91 13.30 -1.21
CA GLY A 46 -0.52 13.52 -0.80
C GLY A 46 -0.22 14.98 -0.50
N GLN A 47 -0.60 15.89 -1.41
CA GLN A 47 -0.49 17.34 -1.19
C GLN A 47 -1.29 17.80 0.04
N TYR A 48 -2.51 17.28 0.22
CA TYR A 48 -3.33 17.62 1.37
C TYR A 48 -2.69 17.17 2.70
N TYR A 49 -2.16 15.94 2.76
CA TYR A 49 -1.49 15.41 3.94
C TYR A 49 -0.26 16.25 4.30
N ILE A 50 0.56 16.62 3.32
CA ILE A 50 1.75 17.48 3.55
C ILE A 50 1.33 18.84 4.13
N ALA A 51 0.26 19.44 3.61
CA ALA A 51 -0.16 20.78 4.01
C ALA A 51 -0.94 20.84 5.33
N ASN A 52 -1.61 19.74 5.73
CA ASN A 52 -2.62 19.77 6.81
C ASN A 52 -2.41 18.72 7.92
N ALA A 53 -1.57 17.69 7.77
CA ALA A 53 -1.46 16.61 8.76
C ALA A 53 -1.26 17.10 10.20
N TYR A 54 -0.35 18.05 10.41
CA TYR A 54 -0.12 18.62 11.74
C TYR A 54 -1.28 19.52 12.22
N LYS A 55 -1.93 20.25 11.31
CA LYS A 55 -3.06 21.13 11.65
C LYS A 55 -4.26 20.33 12.13
N ASP A 56 -4.52 19.20 11.46
CA ASP A 56 -5.71 18.38 11.70
C ASP A 56 -5.59 17.54 12.98
N THR A 57 -4.38 17.04 13.28
CA THR A 57 -4.20 16.00 14.33
C THR A 57 -3.23 16.38 15.44
N ARG A 58 -2.48 17.48 15.28
CA ARG A 58 -1.42 17.94 16.19
C ARG A 58 -0.33 16.89 16.46
N THR A 59 -0.20 15.90 15.59
CA THR A 59 0.87 14.90 15.64
C THR A 59 2.00 15.30 14.70
N PRO A 60 3.26 15.41 15.19
CA PRO A 60 4.37 15.94 14.39
C PRO A 60 4.79 15.01 13.24
N ASN A 61 4.53 13.71 13.35
CA ASN A 61 4.87 12.74 12.31
C ASN A 61 3.71 12.56 11.32
N MET A 62 3.85 13.15 10.13
CA MET A 62 2.87 13.01 9.04
C MET A 62 2.56 11.56 8.68
N VAL A 63 3.56 10.66 8.69
CA VAL A 63 3.33 9.24 8.33
C VAL A 63 2.41 8.58 9.35
N THR A 64 2.61 8.85 10.64
CA THR A 64 1.73 8.36 11.71
C THR A 64 0.32 8.91 11.56
N VAL A 65 0.16 10.17 11.16
CA VAL A 65 -1.16 10.76 10.88
C VAL A 65 -1.85 10.08 9.71
N VAL A 66 -1.11 9.80 8.63
CA VAL A 66 -1.69 9.12 7.47
C VAL A 66 -2.17 7.73 7.84
N LEU A 67 -1.34 6.93 8.54
CA LEU A 67 -1.70 5.55 8.90
C LEU A 67 -2.71 5.46 10.05
N GLY A 68 -2.66 6.39 10.99
CA GLY A 68 -3.42 6.36 12.24
C GLY A 68 -4.73 7.14 12.21
N ASP A 69 -4.81 8.21 11.42
CA ASP A 69 -5.98 9.09 11.35
C ASP A 69 -6.65 9.02 9.97
N TYR A 70 -5.94 9.42 8.89
CA TYR A 70 -6.56 9.53 7.55
C TYR A 70 -6.88 8.16 6.91
N ARG A 71 -6.02 7.16 7.09
CA ARG A 71 -6.15 5.80 6.53
C ARG A 71 -6.15 4.74 7.63
N SER A 72 -6.75 5.09 8.77
CA SER A 72 -6.85 4.23 9.97
C SER A 72 -7.52 2.87 9.71
N LEU A 73 -8.46 2.81 8.75
CA LEU A 73 -9.13 1.55 8.39
C LEU A 73 -8.18 0.54 7.73
N ASP A 74 -7.19 0.99 6.95
CA ASP A 74 -6.20 0.10 6.33
C ASP A 74 -5.34 -0.55 7.43
N THR A 75 -4.85 0.25 8.39
CA THR A 75 -4.07 -0.21 9.54
C THR A 75 -4.90 -1.12 10.47
N LEU A 76 -6.19 -0.83 10.68
CA LEU A 76 -7.10 -1.72 11.41
C LEU A 76 -7.24 -3.07 10.69
N GLY A 77 -7.37 -3.05 9.36
CA GLY A 77 -7.38 -4.24 8.53
C GLY A 77 -6.11 -5.07 8.68
N GLU A 78 -4.94 -4.44 8.60
CA GLU A 78 -3.64 -5.08 8.84
C GLU A 78 -3.60 -5.75 10.22
N GLN A 79 -4.09 -5.06 11.26
CA GLN A 79 -4.14 -5.61 12.62
C GLN A 79 -5.04 -6.84 12.72
N ILE A 80 -6.19 -6.84 12.04
CA ILE A 80 -7.11 -7.99 11.97
C ILE A 80 -6.43 -9.19 11.28
N VAL A 81 -5.72 -8.94 10.17
CA VAL A 81 -5.02 -10.00 9.41
C VAL A 81 -3.95 -10.66 10.29
N ILE A 82 -3.09 -9.87 10.95
CA ILE A 82 -2.04 -10.40 11.83
C ILE A 82 -2.62 -11.11 13.04
N TYR A 83 -3.66 -10.54 13.66
CA TYR A 83 -4.35 -11.19 14.78
C TYR A 83 -4.93 -12.55 14.39
N THR A 84 -5.62 -12.60 13.23
CA THR A 84 -6.21 -13.85 12.71
C THR A 84 -5.13 -14.88 12.41
N ALA A 85 -4.04 -14.48 11.77
CA ALA A 85 -2.90 -15.36 11.48
C ALA A 85 -2.32 -15.95 12.78
N GLY A 86 -2.06 -15.11 13.78
CA GLY A 86 -1.56 -15.55 15.09
C GLY A 86 -2.51 -16.51 15.80
N LEU A 87 -3.82 -16.22 15.78
CA LEU A 87 -4.85 -17.08 16.36
C LEU A 87 -4.89 -18.45 15.68
N VAL A 88 -4.86 -18.49 14.34
CA VAL A 88 -4.80 -19.74 13.57
C VAL A 88 -3.55 -20.54 13.90
N THR A 89 -2.39 -19.90 13.99
CA THR A 89 -1.13 -20.57 14.36
C THR A 89 -1.24 -21.22 15.75
N ILE A 90 -1.80 -20.50 16.75
CA ILE A 90 -2.02 -21.04 18.10
C ILE A 90 -2.97 -22.24 18.05
N LEU A 91 -4.08 -22.16 17.31
CA LEU A 91 -5.05 -23.25 17.21
C LEU A 91 -4.45 -24.51 16.56
N ILE A 92 -3.63 -24.34 15.51
CA ILE A 92 -2.93 -25.45 14.86
C ILE A 92 -1.95 -26.11 15.82
N LEU A 93 -1.12 -25.32 16.52
CA LEU A 93 -0.12 -25.85 17.46
C LEU A 93 -0.73 -26.44 18.74
N ARG A 94 -1.87 -25.92 19.20
CA ARG A 94 -2.57 -26.42 20.39
C ARG A 94 -3.22 -27.79 20.16
N ARG A 95 -3.40 -28.23 18.91
CA ARG A 95 -4.03 -29.52 18.59
C ARG A 95 -3.15 -30.68 19.10
N ARG A 96 -3.36 -31.08 20.36
CA ARG A 96 -2.76 -32.30 20.93
C ARG A 96 -3.14 -33.48 20.04
N ARG A 97 -2.13 -34.21 19.55
CA ARG A 97 -2.31 -35.52 18.92
C ARG A 97 -3.10 -36.38 19.92
N LYS A 98 -4.36 -36.67 19.64
CA LYS A 98 -5.02 -37.81 20.30
C LYS A 98 -4.19 -39.03 19.91
N LYS A 99 -3.55 -39.66 20.90
CA LYS A 99 -3.10 -41.05 20.77
C LYS A 99 -4.33 -41.93 20.59
#